data_AF-A0A1W2EBH4-F1
#
_entry.id   AF-A0A1W2EBH4-F1
#
_cell.length_a   1.000
_cell.length_b   1.000
_cell.length_c   1.000
_cell.angle_alpha   90.00
_cell.angle_beta   90.00
_cell.angle_gamma   90.00
#
_symmetry.space_group_name_H-M   'P 1'
#
loop_
_entity.id
_entity.type
_entity.pdbx_description
1 polymer ?
#
loop_
_entity_poly.entity_id
_entity_poly.type
_entity_poly.pdbx_seq_one_letter_code
_entity_poly.pdbx_strand_id
1 'polypeptide(L)'
;MWVRGRQLRELETMLLGYGIALEVHGITESFLLNPGGPFSDWLYARFGWGMACGWAHAITENAGKEAPLDLFFRLADEYRTEDLSASVTMTAASDAAPRLE
;
A
#
# COMPACT_ATOMS: atom_id res chain seq x y z
N MET A 1 18.49 -4.62 9.86
CA MET A 1 17.25 -4.01 9.37
C MET A 1 17.27 -2.52 9.69
N TRP A 2 17.04 -1.63 8.72
CA TRP A 2 17.24 -0.17 8.85
C TRP A 2 16.11 0.57 9.60
N VAL A 3 14.99 -0.09 9.87
CA VAL A 3 13.89 0.43 10.70
C VAL A 3 14.30 0.37 12.18
N ARG A 4 14.51 1.53 12.81
CA ARG A 4 14.95 1.63 14.21
C ARG A 4 13.97 0.88 15.11
N GLY A 5 14.46 -0.10 15.86
CA GLY A 5 13.64 -0.91 16.77
C GLY A 5 12.57 -1.79 16.11
N ARG A 6 12.60 -2.00 14.78
CA ARG A 6 11.55 -2.69 14.01
C ARG A 6 10.13 -2.11 14.23
N GLN A 7 10.04 -0.83 14.58
CA GLN A 7 8.76 -0.17 14.80
C GLN A 7 8.12 0.25 13.48
N LEU A 8 6.92 -0.24 13.20
CA LEU A 8 6.24 0.03 11.93
C LEU A 8 5.92 1.52 11.74
N ARG A 9 5.67 2.25 12.83
CA ARG A 9 5.43 3.70 12.82
C ARG A 9 6.61 4.51 12.30
N GLU A 10 7.83 4.06 12.52
CA GLU A 10 9.03 4.74 12.00
C GLU A 10 9.07 4.64 10.48
N LEU A 11 8.72 3.48 9.92
CA LEU A 11 8.63 3.28 8.48
C LEU A 11 7.55 4.18 7.87
N GLU A 12 6.35 4.22 8.47
CA GLU A 12 5.26 5.11 8.04
C GLU A 12 5.69 6.58 8.02
N THR A 13 6.44 7.01 9.04
CA THR A 13 6.96 8.39 9.14
C THR A 13 7.97 8.70 8.04
N MET A 14 8.89 7.77 7.74
CA MET A 14 9.85 7.94 6.64
C MET A 14 9.15 8.05 5.29
N LEU A 15 8.13 7.23 5.06
CA LEU A 15 7.33 7.22 3.84
C LEU A 15 6.49 8.49 3.69
N LEU A 16 5.91 9.01 4.78
CA LEU A 16 5.26 10.32 4.76
C LEU A 16 6.22 11.43 4.35
N GLY A 17 7.43 11.45 4.93
CA GLY A 17 8.46 12.43 4.59
C GLY A 17 8.89 12.34 3.12
N TYR A 18 8.99 11.12 2.58
CA TYR A 18 9.23 10.91 1.15
C TYR A 18 8.12 11.49 0.28
N GLY A 19 6.85 11.22 0.60
CA GLY A 19 5.70 11.77 -0.11
C GLY A 19 5.68 13.30 -0.13
N ILE A 20 5.97 13.93 1.01
CA ILE A 20 6.09 15.39 1.10
C ILE A 20 7.23 15.91 0.22
N ALA A 21 8.37 15.21 0.17
CA ALA A 21 9.48 15.61 -0.69
C ALA A 21 9.12 15.55 -2.18
N LEU A 22 8.38 14.52 -2.62
CA LEU A 22 7.87 14.44 -3.99
C LEU A 22 6.99 15.64 -4.33
N GLU A 23 6.06 16.00 -3.43
CA GLU A 23 5.16 17.13 -3.60
C GLU A 23 5.92 18.46 -3.70
N VAL A 24 6.83 18.72 -2.76
CA VAL A 24 7.64 19.95 -2.72
C VAL A 24 8.50 20.11 -3.98
N HIS A 25 9.00 19.00 -4.52
CA HIS A 25 9.82 19.01 -5.73
C HIS A 25 9.03 18.86 -7.04
N GLY A 26 7.69 18.78 -6.98
CA GLY A 26 6.83 18.65 -8.15
C GLY A 26 7.06 17.34 -8.93
N ILE A 27 7.53 16.29 -8.27
CA ILE A 27 7.81 15.00 -8.89
C ILE A 27 6.51 14.20 -8.92
N THR A 28 6.05 13.85 -10.13
CA THR A 28 4.87 13.01 -10.32
C THR A 28 5.28 11.54 -10.28
N GLU A 29 5.06 10.89 -9.15
CA GLU A 29 5.27 9.46 -8.95
C GLU A 29 4.03 8.85 -8.29
N SER A 30 3.68 7.62 -8.69
CA SER A 30 2.61 6.87 -8.04
C SER A 30 3.08 6.39 -6.67
N PHE A 31 2.65 7.08 -5.61
CA PHE A 31 3.07 6.75 -4.24
C PHE A 31 1.97 6.00 -3.47
N LEU A 32 1.90 4.69 -3.71
CA LEU A 32 0.83 3.82 -3.22
C LEU A 32 0.81 3.65 -1.68
N LEU A 33 1.97 3.77 -1.04
CA LEU A 33 2.15 3.56 0.41
C LEU A 33 2.05 4.85 1.24
N ASN A 34 1.67 5.97 0.62
CA ASN A 34 1.39 7.20 1.35
C ASN A 34 0.37 6.92 2.48
N PRO A 35 0.54 7.45 3.70
CA PRO A 35 -0.50 7.36 4.72
C PRO A 35 -1.80 8.01 4.20
N GLY A 36 -2.89 7.23 4.12
CA GLY A 36 -4.15 7.66 3.50
C GLY A 36 -4.18 7.55 1.97
N GLY A 37 -3.21 6.85 1.38
CA GLY A 37 -3.18 6.53 -0.04
C GLY A 37 -3.84 5.17 -0.37
N PRO A 38 -3.67 4.70 -1.61
CA PRO A 38 -4.32 3.48 -2.12
C PRO A 38 -4.15 2.23 -1.25
N PHE A 39 -2.99 2.05 -0.61
CA PHE A 39 -2.79 0.93 0.31
C PHE A 39 -3.65 1.03 1.57
N SER A 40 -3.82 2.23 2.15
CA SER A 40 -4.73 2.44 3.29
C SER A 40 -6.18 2.16 2.91
N ASP A 41 -6.60 2.60 1.73
CA ASP A 41 -7.95 2.35 1.23
C ASP A 41 -8.20 0.86 1.01
N TRP A 42 -7.21 0.14 0.46
CA TRP A 42 -7.28 -1.31 0.30
C TRP A 42 -7.38 -2.04 1.65
N LEU A 43 -6.60 -1.64 2.65
CA LEU A 43 -6.69 -2.21 4.00
C LEU A 43 -8.06 -1.99 4.63
N TYR A 44 -8.61 -0.77 4.49
CA TYR A 44 -9.95 -0.45 4.97
C TYR A 44 -11.01 -1.32 4.25
N ALA A 45 -10.96 -1.40 2.93
CA ALA A 45 -11.92 -2.18 2.15
C ALA A 45 -11.86 -3.68 2.46
N ARG A 46 -10.65 -4.23 2.67
CA ARG A 46 -10.44 -5.66 2.89
C ARG A 46 -10.77 -6.11 4.32
N PHE A 47 -10.41 -5.31 5.32
CA PHE A 47 -10.47 -5.74 6.72
C PHE A 47 -11.41 -4.90 7.59
N GLY A 48 -11.90 -3.75 7.09
CA GLY A 48 -12.72 -2.82 7.86
C GLY A 48 -11.98 -2.12 9.00
N TRP A 49 -10.64 -2.14 9.00
CA TRP A 49 -9.83 -1.54 10.06
C TRP A 49 -9.89 -0.02 10.04
N GLY A 50 -9.93 0.60 11.22
CA GLY A 50 -9.90 2.06 11.33
C GLY A 50 -8.57 2.64 10.85
N MET A 51 -8.62 3.53 9.84
CA MET A 51 -7.44 4.16 9.24
C MET A 51 -7.12 5.56 9.79
N ALA A 52 -7.88 6.05 10.78
CA ALA A 52 -7.73 7.40 11.33
C ALA A 52 -6.32 7.71 11.88
N CYS A 53 -5.61 6.67 12.34
CA CYS A 53 -4.25 6.78 12.88
C CYS A 53 -3.15 6.32 11.92
N GLY A 54 -3.50 6.03 10.65
CA GLY A 54 -2.59 5.47 9.65
C GLY A 54 -2.53 3.95 9.64
N TRP A 55 -1.99 3.40 8.56
CA TRP A 55 -1.90 1.95 8.37
C TRP A 55 -0.93 1.29 9.36
N ALA A 56 0.10 2.00 9.85
CA ALA A 56 1.03 1.41 10.82
C ALA A 56 0.37 1.14 12.16
N HIS A 57 -0.49 2.04 12.62
CA HIS A 57 -1.27 1.84 13.84
C HIS A 57 -2.26 0.68 13.63
N ALA A 58 -3.02 0.70 12.54
CA ALA A 58 -4.00 -0.35 12.25
C ALA A 58 -3.35 -1.75 12.18
N ILE A 59 -2.22 -1.88 11.48
CA ILE A 59 -1.48 -3.15 11.38
C ILE A 59 -0.95 -3.58 12.74
N THR A 60 -0.43 -2.65 13.55
CA THR A 60 0.09 -2.98 14.89
C THR A 60 -1.01 -3.52 15.82
N GLU A 61 -2.18 -2.87 15.83
CA GLU A 61 -3.33 -3.30 16.63
C GLU A 61 -3.88 -4.67 16.19
N ASN A 62 -3.80 -4.99 14.90
CA ASN A 62 -4.38 -6.20 14.33
C ASN A 62 -3.35 -7.34 14.09
N ALA A 63 -2.07 -7.13 14.44
CA ALA A 63 -1.01 -8.12 14.19
C ALA A 63 -1.13 -9.40 15.03
N GLY A 64 -1.86 -9.34 16.15
CA GLY A 64 -2.00 -10.47 17.06
C GLY A 64 -0.64 -10.96 17.57
N LYS A 65 -0.20 -12.14 17.13
CA LYS A 65 1.10 -12.73 17.49
C LYS A 65 2.19 -12.52 16.44
N GLU A 66 1.82 -12.08 15.24
CA GLU A 66 2.78 -11.77 14.17
C GLU A 66 3.51 -10.47 14.51
N ALA A 67 4.78 -10.33 14.11
CA ALA A 67 5.45 -9.05 14.24
C ALA A 67 4.79 -8.05 13.25
N PRO A 68 4.40 -6.84 13.66
CA PRO A 68 3.69 -5.90 12.79
C PRO A 68 4.41 -5.60 11.47
N LEU A 69 5.73 -5.63 11.50
CA LEU A 69 6.56 -5.38 10.32
C LEU A 69 6.53 -6.54 9.32
N ASP A 70 6.43 -7.78 9.81
CA ASP A 70 6.32 -8.96 8.95
C ASP A 70 4.91 -9.00 8.32
N LEU A 71 3.88 -8.69 9.12
CA LEU A 71 2.50 -8.52 8.65
C LEU A 71 2.43 -7.43 7.56
N PHE A 72 3.09 -6.29 7.76
CA PHE A 72 3.13 -5.22 6.77
C PHE A 72 3.68 -5.69 5.43
N PHE A 73 4.83 -6.36 5.40
CA PHE A 73 5.43 -6.81 4.14
C PHE A 73 4.53 -7.83 3.43
N ARG A 74 3.93 -8.76 4.17
CA ARG A 74 2.98 -9.71 3.60
C ARG A 74 1.77 -9.01 2.98
N LEU A 75 1.18 -8.04 3.68
CA LEU A 75 0.04 -7.27 3.17
C LEU A 75 0.43 -6.41 1.95
N ALA A 76 1.63 -5.83 1.94
CA ALA A 76 2.13 -5.06 0.81
C ALA A 76 2.34 -5.94 -0.43
N ASP A 77 2.83 -7.17 -0.25
CA ASP A 77 2.97 -8.14 -1.33
C ASP A 77 1.62 -8.63 -1.86
N GLU A 78 0.64 -8.87 -0.98
CA GLU A 78 -0.74 -9.19 -1.35
C GLU A 78 -1.36 -8.05 -2.18
N TYR A 79 -1.27 -6.81 -1.69
CA TYR A 79 -1.76 -5.63 -2.39
C TYR A 79 -1.15 -5.48 -3.79
N ARG A 80 0.18 -5.64 -3.90
CA ARG A 80 0.89 -5.56 -5.18
C ARG A 80 0.44 -6.66 -6.15
N THR A 81 0.20 -7.86 -5.66
CA THR A 81 -0.23 -8.99 -6.50
C THR A 81 -1.65 -8.77 -7.03
N GLU A 82 -2.52 -8.22 -6.21
CA GLU A 82 -3.90 -7.90 -6.60
C GLU A 82 -3.94 -6.75 -7.63
N ASP A 83 -3.15 -5.70 -7.44
CA ASP A 83 -3.02 -4.60 -8.41
C ASP A 83 -2.48 -5.08 -9.78
N LEU A 84 -1.48 -5.97 -9.76
CA LEU A 84 -0.96 -6.61 -10.97
C LEU A 84 -2.02 -7.49 -11.65
N SER A 85 -2.81 -8.24 -10.88
CA SER A 85 -3.89 -9.08 -11.44
C SER A 85 -5.02 -8.25 -12.07
N ALA A 86 -5.36 -7.11 -11.46
CA ALA A 86 -6.33 -6.16 -12.00
C ALA A 86 -5.82 -5.56 -13.32
N SER A 87 -4.53 -5.20 -13.37
CA SER A 87 -3.87 -4.67 -14.57
C SER A 87 -3.77 -5.67 -15.73
N VAL A 88 -3.48 -6.95 -15.44
CA VAL A 88 -3.45 -8.02 -16.44
C VAL A 88 -4.84 -8.31 -17.01
N THR A 89 -5.87 -8.30 -16.17
CA THR A 89 -7.26 -8.55 -16.59
C THR A 89 -7.78 -7.45 -17.53
N MET A 90 -7.44 -6.18 -17.26
CA MET A 90 -7.77 -5.06 -18.16
C MET A 90 -7.05 -5.16 -19.50
N THR A 91 -5.79 -5.59 -19.51
CA THR A 91 -5.02 -5.78 -20.76
C THR A 91 -5.60 -6.91 -21.60
N ALA A 92 -5.93 -8.05 -20.99
CA ALA A 92 -6.57 -9.18 -21.68
C ALA A 92 -7.96 -8.84 -22.24
N ALA A 93 -8.75 -8.03 -21.52
CA ALA A 93 -10.05 -7.56 -21.98
C ALA A 93 -9.95 -6.58 -23.16
N SER A 94 -8.90 -5.74 -23.21
CA SER A 94 -8.65 -4.82 -24.32
C SER A 94 -8.20 -5.55 -25.61
N ASP A 95 -7.48 -6.66 -25.48
CA ASP A 95 -6.97 -7.44 -26.62
C ASP A 95 -8.05 -8.35 -27.25
N ALA A 96 -9.16 -8.57 -26.54
CA ALA A 96 -10.29 -9.38 -26.99
C ALA A 96 -11.32 -8.59 -27.83
N ALA A 97 -11.09 -7.31 -28.13
CA ALA A 97 -11.98 -6.53 -28.98
C ALA A 97 -11.93 -7.05 -30.44
N PRO A 98 -13.08 -7.41 -31.04
CA PRO A 98 -13.10 -7.96 -32.39
C PRO A 98 -12.64 -6.90 -33.39
N ARG A 99 -11.62 -7.24 -34.17
CA ARG A 99 -11.17 -6.45 -35.32
C ARG A 99 -12.30 -6.53 -36.36
N LEU A 100 -13.15 -5.51 -36.40
CA LEU A 100 -14.20 -5.38 -37.41
C LEU A 100 -13.52 -5.17 -38.77
N GLU A 101 -13.53 -6.19 -39.61
CA GLU A 101 -13.27 -6.10 -41.05
C GLU A 101 -14.51 -5.61 -41.81
#